data_AF-A0A0K0FGN8-F1
#
_entry.id   AF-A0A0K0FGN8-F1
#
_cell.length_a   1.000
_cell.length_b   1.000
_cell.length_c   1.000
_cell.angle_alpha   90.00
_cell.angle_beta   90.00
_cell.angle_gamma   90.00
#
_symmetry.space_group_name_H-M   'P 1'
#
loop_
_entity.id
_entity.type
_entity.pdbx_description
1 polymer ?
#
loop_
_entity_poly.entity_id
_entity_poly.type
_entity_poly.pdbx_seq_one_letter_code
_entity_poly.pdbx_strand_id
1 'polypeptide(L)'
;MSIIDRLTTKFHIENINKKIDNFLKLCKICLQTKDVRRVRPLRNRKFKRMERVYVDIEHSEEHDSQFLVLRDASTNFIIARWIGNMKTCTIKKTLSSIIDTYGVWREIMCDQQSCFMSEEIDV
;
A
#
# COMPACT_ATOMS: atom_id res chain seq x y z
N MET A 1 12.56 -24.75 -23.77
CA MET A 1 12.67 -24.03 -25.06
C MET A 1 11.39 -23.23 -25.25
N SER A 2 11.48 -21.91 -25.37
CA SER A 2 10.30 -21.04 -25.44
C SER A 2 9.55 -21.24 -26.77
N ILE A 3 8.27 -20.83 -26.83
CA ILE A 3 7.49 -20.84 -28.10
C ILE A 3 8.22 -20.02 -29.18
N ILE A 4 8.93 -18.96 -28.78
CA ILE A 4 9.66 -18.09 -29.69
C ILE A 4 10.88 -18.79 -30.31
N ASP A 5 11.60 -19.60 -29.53
CA ASP A 5 12.73 -20.39 -30.03
C ASP A 5 12.27 -21.41 -31.09
N ARG A 6 11.10 -22.02 -30.89
CA ARG A 6 10.48 -22.95 -31.86
C ARG A 6 10.09 -22.26 -33.15
N LEU A 7 9.54 -21.05 -33.08
CA LEU A 7 9.15 -20.27 -34.26
C LEU A 7 10.37 -19.74 -35.03
N THR A 8 11.42 -19.30 -34.34
CA THR A 8 12.67 -18.83 -34.94
C THR A 8 13.32 -19.93 -35.77
N THR A 9 13.42 -21.13 -35.18
CA THR A 9 14.09 -22.28 -35.81
C THR A 9 13.27 -22.83 -36.99
N LYS A 10 11.94 -22.86 -36.88
CA LYS A 10 11.05 -23.44 -37.90
C LYS A 10 10.86 -22.56 -39.13
N PHE A 11 10.86 -21.24 -38.98
CA PHE A 11 10.51 -20.31 -40.06
C PHE A 11 11.70 -19.46 -40.55
N HIS A 12 12.91 -19.65 -40.01
CA HIS A 12 14.13 -18.91 -40.36
C HIS A 12 13.94 -17.38 -40.39
N ILE A 13 13.06 -16.85 -39.53
CA ILE A 13 12.77 -15.42 -39.51
C ILE A 13 13.88 -14.73 -38.71
N GLU A 14 14.79 -14.07 -39.43
CA GLU A 14 15.80 -13.22 -38.80
C GLU A 14 15.14 -12.16 -37.91
N ASN A 15 15.72 -11.94 -36.73
CA ASN A 15 15.26 -10.95 -35.75
C ASN A 15 13.79 -11.10 -35.32
N ILE A 16 13.21 -12.31 -35.36
CA ILE A 16 11.80 -12.54 -34.96
C ILE A 16 11.50 -12.02 -33.55
N ASN A 17 12.47 -12.10 -32.62
CA ASN A 17 12.37 -11.50 -31.29
C ASN A 17 12.07 -9.99 -31.34
N LYS A 18 12.78 -9.23 -32.19
CA LYS A 18 12.53 -7.78 -32.35
C LYS A 18 11.16 -7.49 -32.97
N LYS A 19 10.73 -8.33 -33.91
CA LYS A 19 9.41 -8.19 -34.56
C LYS A 19 8.27 -8.49 -33.59
N ILE A 20 8.39 -9.56 -32.80
CA ILE A 20 7.43 -9.91 -31.75
C ILE A 20 7.41 -8.83 -30.66
N ASP A 21 8.58 -8.35 -30.20
CA ASP A 21 8.67 -7.30 -29.19
C ASP A 21 8.01 -5.98 -29.68
N ASN A 22 8.25 -5.59 -30.94
CA ASN A 22 7.55 -4.45 -31.54
C ASN A 22 6.03 -4.67 -31.63
N PHE A 23 5.59 -5.88 -32.04
CA PHE A 23 4.17 -6.21 -32.10
C PHE A 23 3.50 -6.14 -30.72
N LEU A 24 4.14 -6.68 -29.68
CA LEU A 24 3.62 -6.66 -28.31
C LEU A 24 3.61 -5.25 -27.72
N LYS A 25 4.60 -4.41 -28.06
CA LYS A 25 4.64 -2.99 -27.66
C LYS A 25 3.52 -2.16 -28.31
N LEU A 26 3.05 -2.55 -29.49
CA LEU A 26 1.96 -1.87 -30.19
C LEU A 26 0.58 -2.47 -29.87
N CYS A 27 0.52 -3.65 -29.24
CA CYS A 27 -0.74 -4.30 -28.91
C CYS A 27 -1.42 -3.64 -27.70
N LYS A 28 -2.50 -2.90 -27.95
CA LYS A 28 -3.28 -2.20 -26.91
C LYS A 28 -3.79 -3.12 -25.81
N ILE A 29 -4.29 -4.31 -26.18
CA ILE A 29 -4.77 -5.31 -25.21
C ILE A 29 -3.62 -5.77 -24.32
N CYS A 30 -2.47 -6.13 -24.92
CA CYS A 30 -1.30 -6.53 -24.15
C CYS A 30 -0.82 -5.42 -23.21
N LEU A 31 -0.82 -4.16 -23.63
CA LEU A 31 -0.43 -3.05 -22.76
C LEU A 31 -1.41 -2.83 -21.60
N GLN A 32 -2.71 -3.02 -21.83
CA GLN A 32 -3.76 -2.84 -20.82
C GLN A 32 -3.82 -3.99 -19.82
N THR A 33 -3.55 -5.22 -20.26
CA THR A 33 -3.61 -6.43 -19.42
C THR A 33 -2.27 -6.87 -18.88
N LYS A 34 -1.17 -6.22 -19.28
CA LYS A 34 0.17 -6.51 -18.75
C LYS A 34 0.18 -6.20 -17.27
N ASP A 35 0.16 -7.26 -16.49
CA ASP A 35 0.35 -7.21 -15.05
C ASP A 35 1.77 -6.69 -14.79
N VAL A 36 1.87 -5.40 -14.44
CA VAL A 36 3.16 -4.81 -14.14
C VAL A 36 3.58 -5.34 -12.78
N ARG A 37 4.36 -6.43 -12.77
CA ARG A 37 5.15 -6.82 -11.60
C ARG A 37 6.17 -5.71 -11.31
N ARG A 38 5.70 -4.63 -10.69
CA ARG A 38 6.58 -3.59 -10.15
C ARG A 38 7.25 -4.22 -8.95
N VAL A 39 8.50 -4.62 -9.12
CA VAL A 39 9.40 -4.82 -7.97
C VAL A 39 9.52 -3.44 -7.33
N ARG A 40 8.70 -3.17 -6.30
CA ARG A 40 8.83 -1.93 -5.53
C ARG A 40 10.19 -2.01 -4.85
N PRO A 41 11.12 -1.06 -5.10
CA PRO A 41 12.36 -1.05 -4.35
C PRO A 41 12.02 -0.97 -2.87
N LEU A 42 12.63 -1.84 -2.06
CA LEU A 42 12.55 -1.76 -0.60
C LEU A 42 13.03 -0.36 -0.19
N ARG A 43 12.09 0.52 0.17
CA ARG A 43 12.42 1.82 0.73
C ARG A 43 12.96 1.57 2.13
N ASN A 44 14.26 1.35 2.26
CA ASN A 44 14.96 1.30 3.54
C ASN A 44 15.12 2.72 4.11
N ARG A 45 14.01 3.47 4.22
CA ARG A 45 14.01 4.74 4.92
C ARG A 45 14.02 4.43 6.41
N LYS A 46 15.12 4.74 7.08
CA LYS A 46 15.21 4.65 8.54
C LYS A 46 14.52 5.86 9.14
N PHE A 47 13.54 5.63 10.01
CA PHE A 47 12.88 6.65 10.79
C PHE A 47 13.44 6.66 12.22
N LYS A 48 13.45 7.82 12.86
CA LYS A 48 13.67 7.97 14.30
C LYS A 48 12.35 7.68 15.05
N ARG A 49 12.48 7.35 16.33
CA ARG A 49 11.32 7.17 17.22
C ARG A 49 10.42 8.41 17.20
N MET A 50 9.10 8.22 17.15
CA MET A 50 8.11 9.31 17.04
C MET A 50 8.23 10.17 15.76
N GLU A 51 9.02 9.77 14.77
CA GLU A 51 9.11 10.52 13.51
C GLU A 51 7.92 10.23 12.60
N ARG A 52 7.52 8.96 12.50
CA ARG A 52 6.40 8.55 11.65
C ARG A 52 5.62 7.39 12.27
N VAL A 53 4.30 7.45 12.16
CA VAL A 53 3.40 6.36 12.50
C VAL A 53 2.54 6.00 11.29
N TYR A 54 2.30 4.70 11.13
CA TYR A 54 1.33 4.17 10.18
C TYR A 54 0.03 3.87 10.93
N VAL A 55 -1.09 4.34 10.38
CA VAL A 55 -2.42 4.19 10.96
C VAL A 55 -3.29 3.43 9.98
N ASP A 56 -4.00 2.44 10.50
CA ASP A 56 -4.97 1.67 9.74
C ASP A 56 -6.16 1.30 10.61
N ILE A 57 -7.24 0.84 9.99
CA ILE A 57 -8.39 0.28 10.68
C ILE A 57 -8.57 -1.15 10.24
N GLU A 58 -8.63 -2.03 11.23
CA GLU A 58 -8.76 -3.46 11.06
C GLU A 58 -10.07 -3.96 11.67
N HIS A 59 -10.51 -5.12 11.20
CA HIS A 59 -11.69 -5.81 11.73
C HIS A 59 -11.26 -7.11 12.41
N SER A 60 -11.80 -7.35 13.61
CA SER A 60 -11.67 -8.62 14.30
C SER A 60 -12.93 -9.44 14.09
N GLU A 61 -12.77 -10.58 13.40
CA GLU A 61 -13.88 -11.53 13.18
C GLU A 61 -14.36 -12.14 14.52
N GLU A 62 -13.45 -12.41 15.45
CA GLU A 62 -13.78 -12.98 16.77
C GLU A 62 -14.68 -12.07 17.60
N HIS A 63 -14.45 -10.76 17.52
CA HIS A 63 -15.18 -9.76 18.30
C HIS A 63 -16.25 -9.01 17.50
N ASP A 64 -16.40 -9.34 16.21
CA ASP A 64 -17.25 -8.64 15.24
C ASP A 64 -17.13 -7.11 15.37
N SER A 65 -15.90 -6.62 15.52
CA SER A 65 -15.63 -5.24 15.93
C SER A 65 -14.43 -4.67 15.20
N GLN A 66 -14.46 -3.36 14.96
CA GLN A 66 -13.38 -2.63 14.31
C GLN A 66 -12.45 -2.01 15.35
N PHE A 67 -11.17 -1.91 15.02
CA PHE A 67 -10.18 -1.24 15.84
C PHE A 67 -9.21 -0.42 14.99
N LEU A 68 -8.80 0.72 15.55
CA LEU A 68 -7.75 1.56 15.00
C LEU A 68 -6.40 1.01 15.46
N VAL A 69 -5.48 0.80 14.53
CA VAL A 69 -4.11 0.35 14.79
C VAL A 69 -3.11 1.44 14.38
N LEU A 70 -2.12 1.67 15.24
CA LEU A 70 -1.00 2.55 15.00
C LEU A 70 0.30 1.78 15.17
N ARG A 71 1.21 1.91 14.20
CA ARG A 71 2.55 1.30 14.24
C ARG A 71 3.63 2.35 14.04
N ASP A 72 4.48 2.54 15.03
CA ASP A 72 5.65 3.42 14.92
C ASP A 72 6.63 2.86 13.87
N ALA A 73 7.04 3.70 12.92
CA ALA A 73 7.85 3.29 11.76
C ALA A 73 9.30 2.94 12.12
N SER A 74 9.79 3.40 13.28
CA SER A 74 11.17 3.17 13.73
C SER A 74 11.28 1.90 14.55
N THR A 75 10.35 1.71 15.49
CA THR A 75 10.42 0.68 16.53
C THR A 75 9.50 -0.51 16.29
N ASN A 76 8.52 -0.38 15.39
CA ASN A 76 7.40 -1.31 15.26
C ASN A 76 6.56 -1.46 16.54
N PHE A 77 6.62 -0.49 17.45
CA PHE A 77 5.71 -0.45 18.58
C PHE A 77 4.27 -0.26 18.07
N ILE A 78 3.35 -1.11 18.52
CA ILE A 78 1.97 -1.16 18.05
C ILE A 78 1.03 -0.72 19.18
N ILE A 79 0.07 0.13 18.83
CA ILE A 79 -1.05 0.53 19.69
C ILE A 79 -2.32 0.17 18.94
N ALA A 80 -3.27 -0.48 19.61
CA ALA A 80 -4.58 -0.79 19.06
C ALA A 80 -5.68 -0.30 20.01
N ARG A 81 -6.76 0.27 19.46
CA ARG A 81 -7.93 0.72 20.22
C ARG A 81 -9.21 0.36 19.47
N TRP A 82 -10.14 -0.28 20.16
CA TRP A 82 -11.49 -0.52 19.64
C TRP A 82 -12.18 0.80 19.29
N ILE A 83 -12.90 0.81 18.16
CA ILE A 83 -13.69 1.95 17.72
C ILE A 83 -15.15 1.54 17.61
N GLY A 84 -16.05 2.42 18.06
CA GLY A 84 -17.49 2.15 18.00
C GLY A 84 -18.11 2.35 16.60
N ASN A 85 -17.44 3.07 15.70
CA ASN A 85 -17.83 3.27 14.31
C ASN A 85 -16.72 3.99 13.51
N MET A 86 -16.85 3.97 12.18
CA MET A 86 -15.92 4.59 11.21
C MET A 86 -16.15 6.09 10.98
N LYS A 87 -16.96 6.78 11.79
CA LYS A 87 -17.17 8.22 11.58
C LYS A 87 -15.88 8.96 11.91
N THR A 88 -15.51 9.94 11.09
CA THR A 88 -14.31 10.77 11.27
C THR A 88 -14.17 11.31 12.69
N CYS A 89 -15.26 11.80 13.29
CA CYS A 89 -15.24 12.34 14.65
C CYS A 89 -14.87 11.29 15.72
N THR A 90 -15.25 10.02 15.52
CA THR A 90 -14.86 8.89 16.39
C THR A 90 -13.38 8.58 16.22
N ILE A 91 -12.90 8.52 14.97
CA ILE A 91 -11.49 8.28 14.65
C ILE A 91 -10.60 9.39 15.22
N LYS A 92 -10.96 10.65 15.01
CA LYS A 92 -10.26 11.82 15.55
C LYS A 92 -10.15 11.76 17.07
N LYS A 93 -11.26 11.52 17.78
CA LYS A 93 -11.26 11.39 19.26
C LYS A 93 -10.35 10.25 19.73
N THR A 94 -10.38 9.12 19.03
CA THR A 94 -9.54 7.97 19.34
C THR A 94 -8.06 8.28 19.13
N LEU A 95 -7.71 8.92 18.02
CA LEU A 95 -6.35 9.38 17.73
C LEU A 95 -5.86 10.40 18.77
N SER A 96 -6.67 11.42 19.10
CA SER A 96 -6.33 12.40 20.14
C SER A 96 -6.05 11.72 21.48
N SER A 97 -6.90 10.78 21.90
CA SER A 97 -6.68 10.04 23.15
C SER A 97 -5.37 9.23 23.15
N ILE A 98 -4.99 8.65 22.01
CA ILE A 98 -3.71 7.94 21.85
C ILE A 98 -2.55 8.92 21.94
N ILE A 99 -2.64 10.06 21.25
CA ILE A 99 -1.63 11.12 21.28
C ILE A 99 -1.44 11.67 22.69
N ASP A 100 -2.53 11.91 23.43
CA ASP A 100 -2.48 12.38 24.82
C ASP A 100 -1.78 11.37 25.75
N THR A 101 -1.84 10.07 25.41
CA THR A 101 -1.25 9.00 26.22
C THR A 101 0.22 8.73 25.87
N TYR A 102 0.57 8.75 24.58
CA TYR A 102 1.87 8.25 24.08
C TYR A 102 2.76 9.35 23.48
N GLY A 103 2.21 10.54 23.24
CA GLY A 103 2.86 11.64 22.56
C GLY A 103 2.50 11.75 21.08
N VAL A 104 2.94 12.84 20.46
CA VAL A 104 2.67 13.20 19.08
C VAL A 104 3.75 12.62 18.16
N TRP A 105 3.35 12.02 17.04
CA TRP A 105 4.27 11.70 15.93
C TRP A 105 4.38 12.89 14.99
N ARG A 106 5.58 13.13 14.47
CA ARG A 106 5.81 14.22 13.50
C ARG A 106 5.03 14.01 12.20
N GLU A 107 4.88 12.76 11.77
CA GLU A 107 4.13 12.40 10.57
C GLU A 107 3.18 11.24 10.86
N ILE A 108 1.91 11.39 10.49
CA ILE A 108 0.92 10.31 10.49
C ILE A 108 0.66 9.91 9.05
N MET A 109 0.81 8.62 8.74
CA MET A 109 0.48 8.05 7.44
C MET A 109 -0.69 7.08 7.55
N CYS A 110 -1.72 7.33 6.77
CA CYS A 110 -2.91 6.49 6.63
C CYS A 110 -3.15 6.16 5.15
N ASP A 111 -4.06 5.23 4.89
CA ASP A 111 -4.58 5.01 3.54
C ASP A 111 -5.59 6.11 3.13
N GLN A 112 -6.25 5.92 2.00
CA GLN A 112 -7.23 6.89 1.47
C GLN A 112 -8.66 6.59 1.91
N GLN A 113 -8.87 5.88 3.03
CA GLN A 113 -10.22 5.69 3.57
C GLN A 113 -10.86 7.04 3.89
N SER A 114 -12.16 7.15 3.63
CA SER A 114 -12.92 8.40 3.77
C SER A 114 -12.83 9.00 5.17
N CYS A 115 -12.73 8.15 6.20
CA CYS A 115 -12.60 8.59 7.58
C CYS A 115 -11.28 9.30 7.89
N PHE A 116 -10.22 9.08 7.10
CA PHE A 116 -8.90 9.73 7.23
C PHE A 116 -8.74 10.96 6.35
N MET A 117 -9.49 11.05 5.25
CA MET A 117 -9.38 12.11 4.24
C MET A 117 -10.21 13.37 4.56
N SER A 118 -10.87 13.40 5.71
CA SER A 118 -11.71 14.53 6.12
C SER A 118 -10.88 15.70 6.63
N GLU A 119 -11.26 16.93 6.27
CA GLU A 119 -10.69 18.19 6.78
C GLU A 119 -10.74 18.29 8.32
N GLU A 120 -11.56 17.49 8.99
CA GLU A 120 -11.60 17.46 10.46
C GLU A 120 -10.33 16.84 11.07
N ILE A 121 -9.57 16.05 10.32
CA ILE A 121 -8.31 15.44 10.76
C ILE A 121 -7.17 16.40 10.37
N ASP A 122 -7.06 17.48 11.15
CA ASP A 122 -5.83 18.27 11.24
C ASP A 122 -4.85 17.49 12.13
N VAL A 123 -3.84 16.90 11.51
CA VAL A 123 -2.70 16.27 12.19
C VAL A 123 -1.46 17.09 11.93
#